data_AF-A0A9C8KC51-F1
#
_entry.id   AF-A0A9C8KC51-F1
#
_cell.length_a   1.000
_cell.length_b   1.000
_cell.length_c   1.000
_cell.angle_alpha   90.00
_cell.angle_beta   90.00
_cell.angle_gamma   90.00
#
_symmetry.space_group_name_H-M   'P 1'
#
loop_
_entity.id
_entity.type
_entity.pdbx_description
1 polymer ?
#
loop_
_entity_poly.entity_id
_entity_poly.type
_entity_poly.pdbx_seq_one_letter_code
_entity_poly.pdbx_strand_id
1 'polypeptide(L)'
;SEMLAHCNVTYELVYTDKHPKPKGIQKFFIKLFAKKLVVGPKPYKRNLRTAPVFLITDERDFTTEKNRLIDHIQKTQKHGSTYFNDKESHAFGPLTDVEWNILFSKHLDHHLRQFGV
;
A
#
# COMPACT_ATOMS: atom_id res chain seq x y z
N SER A 1 -13.49 4.67 -10.04
CA SER A 1 -13.13 5.24 -8.70
C SER A 1 -12.50 4.18 -7.79
N GLU A 2 -12.85 2.91 -8.01
CA GLU A 2 -12.38 1.69 -7.38
C GLU A 2 -10.85 1.58 -7.38
N MET A 3 -10.18 2.01 -8.47
CA MET A 3 -8.72 2.07 -8.53
C MET A 3 -8.14 3.01 -7.46
N LEU A 4 -8.75 4.18 -7.24
CA LEU A 4 -8.29 5.13 -6.22
C LEU A 4 -8.56 4.58 -4.81
N ALA A 5 -9.71 3.94 -4.60
CA ALA A 5 -10.00 3.22 -3.36
C ALA A 5 -8.98 2.12 -3.09
N HIS A 6 -8.59 1.37 -4.13
CA HIS A 6 -7.52 0.36 -4.04
C HIS A 6 -6.18 0.98 -3.63
N CYS A 7 -5.80 2.12 -4.24
CA CYS A 7 -4.60 2.87 -3.84
C CYS A 7 -4.68 3.35 -2.39
N ASN A 8 -5.86 3.80 -1.93
CA ASN A 8 -6.08 4.23 -0.55
C ASN A 8 -5.85 3.11 0.47
N VAL A 9 -6.12 1.84 0.14
CA VAL A 9 -5.89 0.70 1.06
C VAL A 9 -4.44 0.66 1.56
N THR A 10 -3.45 0.96 0.70
CA THR A 10 -2.04 1.00 1.12
C THR A 10 -1.80 1.97 2.29
N TYR A 11 -2.48 3.12 2.28
CA TYR A 11 -2.39 4.12 3.34
C TYR A 11 -3.30 3.80 4.54
N GLU A 12 -4.47 3.19 4.30
CA GLU A 12 -5.33 2.69 5.36
C GLU A 12 -4.61 1.67 6.25
N LEU A 13 -3.79 0.78 5.65
CA LEU A 13 -2.96 -0.19 6.37
C LEU A 13 -1.89 0.45 7.28
N VAL A 14 -1.60 1.74 7.09
CA VAL A 14 -0.60 2.50 7.85
C VAL A 14 -1.25 3.39 8.90
N TYR A 15 -2.35 4.05 8.55
CA TYR A 15 -2.95 5.13 9.34
C TYR A 15 -4.26 4.76 10.04
N THR A 16 -4.79 3.56 9.82
CA THR A 16 -6.09 3.14 10.37
C THR A 16 -6.03 1.70 10.86
N ASP A 17 -7.00 1.34 11.71
CA ASP A 17 -7.20 -0.05 12.17
C ASP A 17 -8.29 -0.78 11.38
N LYS A 18 -8.70 -0.25 10.22
CA LYS A 18 -9.77 -0.80 9.36
C LYS A 18 -9.46 -2.23 8.88
N HIS A 19 -8.19 -2.56 8.75
CA HIS A 19 -7.72 -3.83 8.18
C HIS A 19 -7.02 -4.68 9.25
N PRO A 20 -7.59 -5.84 9.63
CA PRO A 20 -6.97 -6.72 10.63
C PRO A 20 -5.55 -7.14 10.22
N LYS A 21 -4.60 -7.01 11.15
CA LYS A 21 -3.21 -7.44 10.93
C LYS A 21 -3.11 -8.97 10.89
N PRO A 22 -2.38 -9.56 9.92
CA PRO A 22 -2.11 -11.00 9.94
C PRO A 22 -1.29 -11.37 11.18
N LYS A 23 -1.50 -12.58 11.70
CA LYS A 23 -0.82 -13.08 12.92
C LYS A 23 -0.15 -14.43 12.67
N GLY A 24 0.81 -14.78 13.54
CA GLY A 24 1.47 -16.09 13.55
C GLY A 24 1.98 -16.55 12.18
N ILE A 25 1.60 -17.78 11.81
CA ILE A 25 2.01 -18.45 10.58
C ILE A 25 1.58 -17.68 9.32
N GLN A 26 0.42 -17.01 9.35
CA GLN A 26 -0.05 -16.21 8.21
C GLN A 26 0.89 -15.02 7.95
N LYS A 27 1.26 -14.27 9.00
CA LYS A 27 2.22 -13.16 8.89
C LYS A 27 3.57 -13.65 8.38
N PHE A 28 4.02 -14.81 8.87
CA PHE A 28 5.28 -15.43 8.43
C PHE A 28 5.29 -15.70 6.93
N PHE A 29 4.26 -16.38 6.39
CA PHE A 29 4.21 -16.67 4.96
C PHE A 29 4.03 -15.41 4.09
N ILE A 30 3.21 -14.45 4.51
CA ILE A 30 3.07 -13.17 3.80
C ILE A 30 4.43 -12.47 3.71
N LYS A 31 5.16 -12.37 4.83
CA LYS A 31 6.50 -11.77 4.85
C LYS A 31 7.48 -12.52 3.95
N LEU A 32 7.51 -13.85 4.01
CA LEU A 32 8.44 -14.67 3.25
C LEU A 32 8.25 -14.52 1.73
N PHE A 33 7.00 -14.54 1.26
CA PHE A 33 6.71 -14.57 -0.18
C PHE A 33 6.47 -13.20 -0.80
N ALA A 34 5.92 -12.23 -0.06
CA ALA A 34 5.49 -10.96 -0.63
C ALA A 34 6.42 -9.76 -0.32
N LYS A 35 7.21 -9.78 0.77
CA LYS A 35 8.00 -8.60 1.18
C LYS A 35 8.89 -8.11 0.03
N LYS A 36 9.75 -8.98 -0.52
CA LYS A 36 10.69 -8.59 -1.61
C LYS A 36 9.98 -8.12 -2.88
N LEU A 37 8.79 -8.67 -3.17
CA LEU A 37 7.99 -8.23 -4.31
C LEU A 37 7.45 -6.81 -4.09
N VAL A 38 7.05 -6.48 -2.87
CA VAL A 38 6.41 -5.19 -2.54
C VAL A 38 7.44 -4.09 -2.28
N VAL A 39 8.45 -4.32 -1.45
CA VAL A 39 9.43 -3.28 -1.06
C VAL A 39 10.71 -3.30 -1.90
N GLY A 40 10.86 -4.27 -2.81
CA GLY A 40 12.01 -4.33 -3.73
C GLY A 40 11.83 -3.46 -4.98
N PRO A 41 12.91 -3.19 -5.74
CA PRO A 41 12.87 -2.28 -6.88
C PRO A 41 12.19 -2.87 -8.14
N LYS A 42 11.94 -4.18 -8.16
CA LYS A 42 11.35 -4.85 -9.34
C LYS A 42 9.90 -4.40 -9.51
N PRO A 43 9.48 -3.96 -10.72
CA PRO A 43 8.10 -3.63 -11.02
C PRO A 43 7.16 -4.82 -10.78
N TYR A 44 5.90 -4.52 -10.48
CA TYR A 44 4.86 -5.54 -10.44
C TYR A 44 4.65 -6.12 -11.83
N LYS A 45 4.54 -7.46 -11.90
CA LYS A 45 4.17 -8.15 -13.14
C LYS A 45 2.72 -7.80 -13.50
N ARG A 46 2.42 -7.74 -14.80
CA ARG A 46 1.03 -7.65 -15.26
C ARG A 46 0.24 -8.87 -14.78
N ASN A 47 -1.04 -8.67 -14.47
CA ASN A 47 -1.98 -9.72 -14.06
C ASN A 47 -1.58 -10.48 -12.78
N LEU A 48 -0.86 -9.84 -11.86
CA LEU A 48 -0.68 -10.39 -10.53
C LEU A 48 -2.01 -10.43 -9.78
N ARG A 49 -2.22 -11.51 -9.02
CA ARG A 49 -3.40 -11.63 -8.16
C ARG A 49 -3.38 -10.54 -7.09
N THR A 50 -4.44 -9.74 -7.04
CA THR A 50 -4.66 -8.77 -5.97
C THR A 50 -4.89 -9.48 -4.63
N ALA A 51 -4.20 -9.04 -3.58
CA ALA A 51 -4.41 -9.58 -2.24
C ALA A 51 -5.84 -9.23 -1.74
N PRO A 52 -6.51 -10.11 -0.99
CA PRO A 52 -7.92 -9.90 -0.63
C PRO A 52 -8.25 -8.56 0.03
N VAL A 53 -7.36 -8.04 0.89
CA VAL A 53 -7.54 -6.74 1.57
C VAL A 53 -7.59 -5.54 0.61
N PHE A 54 -7.10 -5.72 -0.61
CA PHE A 54 -7.04 -4.69 -1.66
C PHE A 54 -8.18 -4.82 -2.69
N LEU A 55 -9.08 -5.79 -2.54
CA LEU A 55 -10.21 -5.94 -3.45
C LEU A 55 -11.29 -4.90 -3.11
N ILE A 56 -11.66 -4.10 -4.12
CA ILE A 56 -12.78 -3.16 -4.05
C ILE A 56 -13.90 -3.76 -4.90
N THR A 57 -14.95 -4.24 -4.23
CA THR A 57 -16.08 -4.94 -4.87
C THR A 57 -17.37 -4.13 -4.86
N ASP A 58 -17.36 -2.98 -4.20
CA ASP A 58 -18.45 -2.04 -4.09
C ASP A 58 -18.16 -0.76 -4.88
N GLU A 59 -19.22 -0.06 -5.28
CA GLU A 59 -19.12 1.22 -5.98
C GLU A 59 -18.53 2.30 -5.06
N ARG A 60 -17.70 3.17 -5.64
CA ARG A 60 -17.04 4.27 -4.91
C ARG A 60 -17.27 5.61 -5.58
N ASP A 61 -17.39 6.67 -4.79
CA ASP A 61 -17.38 8.02 -5.34
C ASP A 61 -15.96 8.45 -5.75
N PHE A 62 -15.80 8.92 -6.99
CA PHE A 62 -14.48 9.28 -7.53
C PHE A 62 -13.84 10.45 -6.80
N THR A 63 -14.61 11.52 -6.57
CA THR A 63 -14.11 12.75 -5.96
C THR A 63 -13.65 12.48 -4.53
N THR A 64 -14.42 11.71 -3.79
CA THR A 64 -14.10 11.27 -2.44
C THR A 64 -12.79 10.47 -2.42
N GLU A 65 -12.66 9.43 -3.24
CA GLU A 65 -11.46 8.59 -3.23
C GLU A 65 -10.21 9.33 -3.72
N LYS A 66 -10.37 10.27 -4.67
CA LYS A 66 -9.28 11.16 -5.12
C LYS A 66 -8.80 12.06 -3.99
N ASN A 67 -9.70 12.75 -3.29
CA ASN A 67 -9.34 13.65 -2.21
C ASN A 67 -8.67 12.88 -1.06
N ARG A 68 -9.23 11.73 -0.68
CA ARG A 68 -8.61 10.83 0.32
C ARG A 68 -7.19 10.43 -0.06
N LEU A 69 -6.95 10.09 -1.33
CA LEU A 69 -5.62 9.70 -1.80
C LEU A 69 -4.63 10.86 -1.73
N ILE A 70 -5.05 12.06 -2.13
CA ILE A 70 -4.24 13.29 -2.02
C ILE A 70 -3.88 13.56 -0.55
N ASP A 71 -4.86 13.50 0.35
CA ASP A 71 -4.66 13.73 1.78
C ASP A 71 -3.69 12.69 2.38
N HIS A 72 -3.81 11.43 2.00
CA HIS A 72 -2.89 10.38 2.43
C HIS A 72 -1.46 10.59 1.93
N ILE A 73 -1.29 11.02 0.68
CA ILE A 73 0.04 11.36 0.11
C ILE A 73 0.64 12.55 0.87
N GLN A 74 -0.13 13.63 1.07
CA GLN A 74 0.33 14.82 1.80
C GLN A 74 0.67 14.51 3.25
N LYS A 75 -0.13 13.68 3.93
CA LYS A 75 0.15 13.21 5.30
C LYS A 75 1.46 12.41 5.35
N THR A 76 1.68 11.54 4.38
CA THR A 76 2.90 10.74 4.26
C THR A 76 4.12 11.62 4.04
N GLN A 77 4.01 12.61 3.15
CA GLN A 77 5.07 13.59 2.92
C GLN A 77 5.38 14.41 4.18
N LYS A 78 4.35 14.88 4.89
CA LYS A 78 4.51 15.68 6.12
C LYS A 78 5.19 14.90 7.25
N HIS A 79 4.93 13.60 7.35
CA HIS A 79 5.59 12.73 8.33
C HIS A 79 7.09 12.56 8.04
N GLY A 80 7.48 12.47 6.77
CA GLY A 80 8.88 12.40 6.34
C GLY A 80 9.62 11.11 6.72
N SER A 81 10.87 10.99 6.28
CA SER A 81 11.68 9.75 6.42
C SER A 81 11.80 9.28 7.88
N THR A 82 12.09 10.19 8.83
CA THR A 82 12.26 9.84 10.25
C THR A 82 11.05 9.12 10.86
N TYR A 83 9.82 9.48 10.44
CA TYR A 83 8.62 8.81 10.91
C TYR A 83 8.49 7.36 10.40
N PHE A 84 9.06 7.08 9.23
CA PHE A 84 8.96 5.78 8.56
C PHE A 84 10.15 4.86 8.81
N ASN A 85 11.31 5.39 9.20
CA ASN A 85 12.46 4.55 9.49
C ASN A 85 12.17 3.60 10.67
N ASP A 86 12.34 2.30 10.44
CA ASP A 86 12.00 1.20 11.35
C ASP A 86 10.53 1.12 11.77
N LYS A 87 9.63 1.82 11.07
CA LYS A 87 8.20 1.76 11.35
C LYS A 87 7.66 0.38 11.00
N GLU A 88 6.96 -0.24 11.95
CA GLU A 88 6.28 -1.53 11.78
C GLU A 88 5.22 -1.43 10.66
N SER A 89 5.34 -2.29 9.66
CA SER A 89 4.34 -2.46 8.61
C SER A 89 3.25 -3.43 9.01
N HIS A 90 2.12 -3.39 8.29
CA HIS A 90 0.97 -4.25 8.55
C HIS A 90 1.31 -5.74 8.57
N ALA A 91 2.16 -6.19 7.64
CA ALA A 91 2.46 -7.62 7.45
C ALA A 91 3.95 -7.99 7.37
N PHE A 92 4.87 -7.03 7.19
CA PHE A 92 6.27 -7.33 6.86
C PHE A 92 7.27 -7.10 8.02
N GLY A 93 6.79 -6.65 9.18
CA GLY A 93 7.68 -6.22 10.27
C GLY A 93 8.16 -4.77 10.08
N PRO A 94 9.23 -4.35 10.79
CA PRO A 94 9.82 -3.04 10.59
C PRO A 94 10.41 -2.95 9.18
N LEU A 95 10.23 -1.79 8.56
CA LEU A 95 10.78 -1.46 7.27
C LEU A 95 11.65 -0.20 7.39
N THR A 96 12.68 -0.11 6.56
CA THR A 96 13.42 1.14 6.41
C THR A 96 12.55 2.19 5.71
N ASP A 97 12.92 3.46 5.86
CA ASP A 97 12.30 4.55 5.11
C ASP A 97 12.37 4.33 3.58
N VAL A 98 13.47 3.76 3.08
CA VAL A 98 13.62 3.37 1.67
C VAL A 98 12.63 2.28 1.26
N GLU A 99 12.46 1.23 2.08
CA GLU A 99 11.49 0.17 1.82
C GLU A 99 10.06 0.71 1.81
N TRP A 100 9.71 1.63 2.72
CA TRP A 100 8.44 2.34 2.73
C TRP A 100 8.24 3.20 1.49
N ASN A 101 9.25 3.97 1.10
CA ASN A 101 9.18 4.84 -0.07
C ASN A 101 8.97 4.02 -1.35
N ILE A 102 9.67 2.89 -1.50
CA ILE A 102 9.48 1.97 -2.63
C ILE A 102 8.05 1.41 -2.61
N LEU A 103 7.54 0.98 -1.45
CA LEU A 103 6.19 0.43 -1.33
C LEU A 103 5.15 1.44 -1.83
N PHE A 104 5.17 2.69 -1.31
CA PHE A 104 4.20 3.71 -1.69
C PHE A 104 4.32 4.11 -3.16
N SER A 105 5.53 4.52 -3.57
CA SER A 105 5.74 5.07 -4.93
C SER A 105 5.48 4.02 -6.00
N LYS A 106 5.97 2.79 -5.83
CA LYS A 106 5.81 1.72 -6.82
C LYS A 106 4.37 1.24 -6.93
N HIS A 107 3.64 1.15 -5.82
CA HIS A 107 2.22 0.76 -5.86
C HIS A 107 1.38 1.82 -6.58
N LEU A 108 1.57 3.09 -6.22
CA LEU A 108 0.86 4.19 -6.86
C LEU A 108 1.18 4.29 -8.35
N ASP A 109 2.47 4.30 -8.72
CA ASP A 109 2.95 4.36 -10.10
C ASP A 109 2.46 3.19 -10.95
N HIS A 110 2.44 1.98 -10.39
CA HIS A 110 1.91 0.80 -11.08
C HIS A 110 0.45 0.99 -11.49
N HIS A 111 -0.40 1.49 -10.58
CA HIS A 111 -1.82 1.68 -10.87
C HIS A 111 -2.08 2.89 -11.75
N LEU A 112 -1.38 4.01 -11.58
CA LEU A 112 -1.52 5.16 -12.50
C LEU A 112 -1.18 4.76 -13.94
N ARG A 113 -0.05 4.07 -14.15
CA ARG A 113 0.33 3.55 -15.47
C ARG A 113 -0.63 2.51 -16.03
N GLN A 114 -1.15 1.61 -15.19
CA GLN A 114 -2.13 0.60 -15.62
C GLN A 114 -3.40 1.24 -16.20
N PHE A 115 -3.79 2.40 -15.68
CA PHE A 115 -4.99 3.14 -16.09
C PHE A 115 -4.70 4.30 -17.05
N GLY A 116 -3.44 4.49 -17.46
CA GLY A 116 -3.05 5.51 -18.45
C GLY A 116 -3.12 6.96 -17.95
N VAL A 117 -2.93 7.17 -16.64
CA VAL A 117 -2.87 8.49 -15.99
C VAL A 117 -1.43 8.94 -15.82
#